data_AF-A0A7I8VJ08-F1
#
_entry.id   AF-A0A7I8VJ08-F1
#
_cell.length_a   1.000
_cell.length_b   1.000
_cell.length_c   1.000
_cell.angle_alpha   90.00
_cell.angle_beta   90.00
_cell.angle_gamma   90.00
#
_symmetry.space_group_name_H-M   'P 1'
#
loop_
_entity.id
_entity.type
_entity.pdbx_description
1 polymer ?
#
loop_
_entity_poly.entity_id
_entity_poly.type
_entity_poly.pdbx_seq_one_letter_code
_entity_poly.pdbx_strand_id
1 'polypeptide(L)'
;MGSNCSVLLHESELEEIKKETGFSYNQIIRLYSRFTRLDKGSKGFLNKEDFLTIPELAINPLADRITQAFFTANPKAVNFKTFTRILATFLPHPSKREDKLKLIFNLYDIDNDKKIHKEELMTVLQMMVGSNISDKRLADIVDKTMEASDIDKDGDIGYEDFKKVL
;
A
#
# COMPACT_ATOMS: atom_id res chain seq x y z
N MET A 1 -25.35 -9.96 -25.18
CA MET A 1 -26.10 -9.68 -23.93
C MET A 1 -25.18 -8.89 -23.02
N GLY A 2 -25.16 -7.57 -23.17
CA GLY A 2 -24.40 -6.67 -22.31
C GLY A 2 -25.37 -6.07 -21.31
N SER A 3 -25.40 -6.61 -20.09
CA SER A 3 -26.23 -6.06 -19.04
C SER A 3 -25.57 -4.80 -18.51
N ASN A 4 -26.22 -3.67 -18.80
CA ASN A 4 -25.96 -2.36 -18.25
C ASN A 4 -25.89 -2.41 -16.71
N CYS A 5 -24.68 -2.27 -16.15
CA CYS A 5 -24.52 -1.79 -14.77
C CYS A 5 -24.64 -0.26 -14.79
N SER A 6 -25.86 0.24 -14.93
CA SER A 6 -26.18 1.62 -14.58
C SER A 6 -26.34 1.70 -13.06
N VAL A 7 -25.93 2.83 -12.43
CA VAL A 7 -26.13 3.24 -11.01
C VAL A 7 -24.97 2.75 -10.08
N LEU A 8 -24.10 3.52 -9.39
CA LEU A 8 -23.99 4.95 -9.00
C LEU A 8 -22.50 5.35 -8.87
N LEU A 9 -21.95 6.08 -9.83
CA LEU A 9 -20.94 7.09 -9.54
C LEU A 9 -21.48 8.36 -10.17
N HIS A 10 -21.68 9.41 -9.37
CA HIS A 10 -22.11 10.68 -9.92
C HIS A 10 -21.02 11.16 -10.91
N GLU A 11 -21.39 11.75 -12.06
CA GLU A 11 -20.39 12.31 -12.99
C GLU A 11 -19.43 13.28 -12.28
N SER A 12 -19.94 13.99 -11.26
CA SER A 12 -19.18 14.83 -10.35
C SER A 12 -18.08 14.06 -9.58
N GLU A 13 -18.39 12.89 -9.05
CA GLU A 13 -17.43 12.04 -8.32
C GLU A 13 -16.38 11.44 -9.27
N LEU A 14 -16.78 11.08 -10.49
CA LEU A 14 -15.87 10.60 -11.53
C LEU A 14 -14.87 11.68 -11.94
N GLU A 15 -15.31 12.92 -12.13
CA GLU A 15 -14.41 14.04 -12.44
C GLU A 15 -13.51 14.40 -11.24
N GLU A 16 -14.01 14.34 -10.01
CA GLU A 16 -13.19 14.51 -8.81
C GLU A 16 -12.08 13.45 -8.74
N ILE A 17 -12.44 12.16 -8.84
CA ILE A 17 -11.48 11.06 -8.77
C ILE A 17 -10.48 11.19 -9.92
N LYS A 18 -10.93 11.49 -11.14
CA LYS A 18 -10.04 11.70 -12.29
C LYS A 18 -9.03 12.83 -12.03
N LYS A 19 -9.49 13.96 -11.48
CA LYS A 19 -8.64 15.11 -11.16
C LYS A 19 -7.63 14.80 -10.04
N GLU A 20 -8.04 14.05 -9.02
CA GLU A 20 -7.18 13.69 -7.88
C GLU A 20 -6.20 12.55 -8.22
N THR A 21 -6.64 11.56 -8.99
CA THR A 21 -5.88 10.32 -9.20
C THR A 21 -5.09 10.30 -10.50
N GLY A 22 -5.56 11.02 -11.53
CA GLY A 22 -5.03 10.94 -12.89
C GLY A 22 -5.52 9.72 -13.69
N PHE A 23 -6.48 8.94 -13.16
CA PHE A 23 -7.06 7.82 -13.90
C PHE A 23 -7.97 8.30 -15.04
N SER A 24 -7.96 7.57 -16.15
CA SER A 24 -8.97 7.72 -17.19
C SER A 24 -10.34 7.21 -16.72
N TYR A 25 -11.41 7.72 -17.33
CA TYR A 25 -12.78 7.27 -17.07
C TYR A 25 -12.94 5.75 -17.15
N ASN A 26 -12.36 5.12 -18.17
CA ASN A 26 -12.40 3.66 -18.34
C ASN A 26 -11.68 2.92 -17.21
N GLN A 27 -10.59 3.46 -16.68
CA GLN A 27 -9.89 2.88 -15.53
C GLN A 27 -10.74 2.99 -14.27
N ILE A 28 -11.35 4.15 -14.00
CA ILE A 28 -12.21 4.35 -12.82
C ILE A 28 -13.41 3.40 -12.86
N ILE A 29 -14.07 3.25 -14.00
CA ILE A 29 -15.20 2.31 -14.16
C ILE A 29 -14.76 0.86 -13.90
N ARG A 30 -13.60 0.45 -14.43
CA ARG A 30 -13.04 -0.89 -14.18
C ARG A 30 -12.70 -1.10 -12.71
N LEU A 31 -12.13 -0.09 -12.05
CA LEU A 31 -11.83 -0.13 -10.63
C LEU A 31 -13.11 -0.22 -9.79
N TYR A 32 -14.14 0.53 -10.15
CA TYR A 32 -15.44 0.48 -9.48
C TYR A 32 -16.10 -0.90 -9.61
N SER A 33 -16.10 -1.48 -10.81
CA SER A 33 -16.60 -2.84 -11.03
C SER A 33 -15.81 -3.89 -10.24
N ARG A 34 -14.50 -3.69 -10.04
CA ARG A 34 -13.69 -4.56 -9.18
C ARG A 34 -14.02 -4.34 -7.71
N PHE A 35 -14.19 -3.10 -7.28
CA PHE A 35 -14.55 -2.73 -5.90
C PHE A 35 -15.89 -3.33 -5.49
N THR A 36 -16.94 -3.18 -6.32
CA THR A 36 -18.27 -3.75 -6.03
C THR A 36 -18.26 -5.28 -6.00
N ARG A 37 -17.35 -5.92 -6.75
CA ARG A 37 -17.19 -7.37 -6.69
C ARG A 37 -16.47 -7.85 -5.43
N LEU A 38 -15.62 -7.01 -4.85
CA LEU A 38 -14.98 -7.27 -3.56
C LEU A 38 -15.95 -7.00 -2.40
N ASP A 39 -16.81 -6.00 -2.53
CA ASP A 39 -17.87 -5.70 -1.56
C ASP A 39 -19.05 -6.69 -1.68
N LYS A 40 -18.83 -7.91 -1.17
CA LYS A 40 -19.84 -8.98 -1.16
C LYS A 40 -21.14 -8.60 -0.41
N GLY A 41 -21.10 -7.56 0.41
CA GLY A 41 -22.25 -7.09 1.18
C GLY A 41 -22.99 -5.90 0.56
N SER A 42 -22.52 -5.34 -0.57
CA SER A 42 -23.01 -4.06 -1.12
C SER A 42 -23.10 -2.95 -0.06
N LYS A 43 -22.13 -2.94 0.87
CA LYS A 43 -22.08 -2.02 2.01
C LYS A 43 -21.58 -0.63 1.60
N GLY A 44 -20.96 -0.50 0.43
CA GLY A 44 -20.30 0.71 -0.05
C GLY A 44 -18.88 0.90 0.50
N PHE A 45 -18.35 -0.09 1.23
CA PHE A 45 -17.02 -0.07 1.81
C PHE A 45 -16.41 -1.47 1.88
N LEU A 46 -15.08 -1.53 1.84
CA LEU A 46 -14.30 -2.77 1.96
C LEU A 46 -13.68 -2.89 3.35
N ASN A 47 -13.74 -4.09 3.90
CA ASN A 47 -13.08 -4.49 5.14
C ASN A 47 -11.80 -5.29 4.85
N LYS A 48 -10.93 -5.46 5.85
CA LYS A 48 -9.68 -6.23 5.71
C LYS A 48 -9.91 -7.62 5.13
N GLU A 49 -10.97 -8.30 5.58
CA GLU A 49 -11.36 -9.63 5.10
C GLU A 49 -11.68 -9.64 3.59
N ASP A 50 -12.29 -8.57 3.06
CA ASP A 50 -12.61 -8.47 1.64
C ASP A 50 -11.34 -8.36 0.78
N PHE A 51 -10.30 -7.68 1.28
CA PHE A 51 -8.98 -7.62 0.62
C PHE A 51 -8.28 -8.97 0.61
N LEU A 52 -8.39 -9.76 1.69
CA LEU A 52 -7.83 -11.12 1.74
C LEU A 52 -8.51 -12.08 0.76
N THR A 53 -9.72 -11.77 0.28
CA THR A 53 -10.35 -12.57 -0.79
C THR A 53 -9.67 -12.42 -2.16
N ILE A 54 -8.80 -11.41 -2.33
CA ILE A 54 -8.06 -11.20 -3.58
C ILE A 54 -6.94 -12.24 -3.65
N PRO A 55 -7.00 -13.22 -4.57
CA PRO A 55 -6.01 -14.30 -4.60
C PRO A 55 -4.60 -13.79 -4.85
N GLU A 56 -4.47 -12.76 -5.70
CA GLU A 56 -3.20 -12.09 -6.03
C GLU A 56 -2.58 -11.39 -4.82
N LEU A 57 -3.42 -10.91 -3.90
CA LEU A 57 -2.95 -10.32 -2.65
C LEU A 57 -2.65 -11.40 -1.63
N ALA A 58 -3.50 -12.42 -1.50
CA ALA A 58 -3.34 -13.51 -0.54
C ALA A 58 -2.04 -14.32 -0.71
N ILE A 59 -1.49 -14.40 -1.93
CA ILE A 59 -0.20 -15.04 -2.19
C ILE A 59 1.01 -14.15 -1.88
N ASN A 60 0.81 -12.85 -1.67
CA ASN A 60 1.89 -11.90 -1.42
C ASN A 60 2.30 -11.97 0.07
N PRO A 61 3.58 -12.21 0.41
CA PRO A 61 4.04 -12.20 1.82
C PRO A 61 3.79 -10.87 2.54
N LEU A 62 3.63 -9.78 1.78
CA LEU A 62 3.34 -8.45 2.29
C LEU A 62 1.84 -8.13 2.26
N ALA A 63 0.96 -9.11 2.01
CA ALA A 63 -0.49 -8.92 1.90
C ALA A 63 -1.07 -8.14 3.07
N ASP A 64 -0.73 -8.56 4.29
CA ASP A 64 -1.25 -7.97 5.52
C ASP A 64 -0.77 -6.52 5.68
N ARG A 65 0.50 -6.25 5.32
CA ARG A 65 1.11 -4.92 5.36
C ARG A 65 0.50 -3.98 4.31
N ILE A 66 0.37 -4.47 3.08
CA ILE A 66 -0.29 -3.75 2.00
C ILE A 66 -1.73 -3.44 2.42
N THR A 67 -2.45 -4.43 2.94
CA THR A 67 -3.81 -4.26 3.46
C THR A 67 -3.82 -3.20 4.55
N GLN A 68 -2.94 -3.27 5.55
CA GLN A 68 -2.83 -2.27 6.62
C GLN A 68 -2.61 -0.84 6.09
N ALA A 69 -1.80 -0.67 5.04
CA ALA A 69 -1.61 0.62 4.37
C ALA A 69 -2.92 1.16 3.74
N PHE A 70 -3.87 0.30 3.36
CA PHE A 70 -5.21 0.75 2.94
C PHE A 70 -6.07 1.26 4.09
N PHE A 71 -5.87 0.75 5.30
CA PHE A 71 -6.68 1.07 6.49
C PHE A 71 -6.04 2.14 7.39
N THR A 72 -4.88 2.71 7.04
CA THR A 72 -4.19 3.75 7.85
C THR A 72 -5.07 4.98 8.07
N ALA A 73 -5.85 5.40 7.06
CA ALA A 73 -6.74 6.56 7.18
C ALA A 73 -8.05 6.25 7.91
N ASN A 74 -8.56 5.03 7.78
CA ASN A 74 -9.80 4.57 8.41
C ASN A 74 -9.69 3.08 8.74
N PRO A 75 -9.49 2.71 10.02
CA PRO A 75 -9.13 1.33 10.40
C PRO A 75 -10.25 0.30 10.19
N LYS A 76 -11.50 0.73 10.00
CA LYS A 76 -12.66 -0.16 9.91
C LYS A 76 -13.19 -0.36 8.50
N ALA A 77 -13.00 0.60 7.59
CA ALA A 77 -13.69 0.61 6.31
C ALA A 77 -12.96 1.49 5.29
N VAL A 78 -12.78 0.96 4.07
CA VAL A 78 -12.21 1.70 2.93
C VAL A 78 -13.32 1.96 1.92
N ASN A 79 -13.63 3.23 1.69
CA ASN A 79 -14.57 3.65 0.64
C ASN A 79 -13.88 3.69 -0.74
N PHE A 80 -14.69 3.82 -1.80
CA PHE A 80 -14.18 3.83 -3.17
C PHE A 80 -13.20 4.99 -3.45
N LYS A 81 -13.40 6.16 -2.85
CA LYS A 81 -12.52 7.33 -3.02
C LYS A 81 -11.13 7.07 -2.40
N THR A 82 -11.07 6.50 -1.20
CA THR A 82 -9.82 6.09 -0.56
C THR A 82 -9.13 4.96 -1.32
N PHE A 83 -9.89 3.96 -1.78
CA PHE A 83 -9.38 2.86 -2.59
C PHE A 83 -8.70 3.36 -3.87
N THR A 84 -9.37 4.24 -4.62
CA THR A 84 -8.81 4.84 -5.85
C THR A 84 -7.62 5.73 -5.55
N ARG A 85 -7.63 6.52 -4.48
CA ARG A 85 -6.47 7.35 -4.07
C ARG A 85 -5.22 6.52 -3.81
N ILE A 86 -5.35 5.41 -3.10
CA ILE A 86 -4.21 4.52 -2.80
C ILE A 86 -3.76 3.81 -4.07
N LEU A 87 -4.66 3.31 -4.92
CA LEU A 87 -4.24 2.74 -6.20
C LEU A 87 -3.55 3.77 -7.11
N ALA A 88 -3.93 5.04 -6.97
CA ALA A 88 -3.34 6.11 -7.73
C ALA A 88 -1.90 6.44 -7.29
N THR A 89 -1.45 6.07 -6.09
CA THR A 89 -0.04 6.22 -5.72
C THR A 89 0.84 5.22 -6.45
N PHE A 90 0.32 4.05 -6.83
CA PHE A 90 1.08 3.06 -7.61
C PHE A 90 1.22 3.41 -9.10
N LEU A 91 0.48 4.41 -9.60
CA LEU A 91 0.62 4.85 -10.99
C LEU A 91 2.04 5.35 -11.30
N PRO A 92 2.57 5.11 -12.51
CA PRO A 92 3.85 5.65 -12.95
C PRO A 92 3.70 7.15 -13.27
N HIS A 93 3.59 7.98 -12.23
CA HIS A 93 3.51 9.44 -12.38
C HIS A 93 4.58 10.12 -11.51
N PRO A 94 5.41 11.01 -12.08
CA PRO A 94 6.54 11.63 -11.37
C PRO A 94 6.10 12.48 -10.17
N SER A 95 4.94 13.13 -10.26
CA SER A 95 4.38 13.97 -9.19
C SER A 95 3.96 13.20 -7.93
N LYS A 96 4.02 11.86 -7.95
CA LYS A 96 3.63 10.97 -6.83
C LYS A 96 4.81 10.24 -6.19
N ARG A 97 6.05 10.65 -6.48
CA ARG A 97 7.24 10.03 -5.89
C ARG A 97 7.20 10.07 -4.36
N GLU A 98 6.84 11.21 -3.76
CA GLU A 98 6.75 11.31 -2.30
C GLU A 98 5.67 10.41 -1.71
N ASP A 99 4.50 10.32 -2.34
CA ASP A 99 3.42 9.46 -1.85
C ASP A 99 3.79 7.97 -1.95
N LYS A 100 4.54 7.58 -2.99
CA LYS A 100 5.12 6.24 -3.11
C LYS A 100 6.12 5.97 -2.00
N LEU A 101 7.04 6.90 -1.75
CA LEU A 101 8.02 6.75 -0.69
C LEU A 101 7.35 6.62 0.69
N LYS A 102 6.34 7.45 0.98
CA LYS A 102 5.54 7.32 2.22
C LYS A 102 4.84 5.98 2.31
N LEU A 103 4.24 5.51 1.22
CA LEU A 103 3.56 4.22 1.21
C LEU A 103 4.56 3.07 1.43
N ILE A 104 5.72 3.11 0.80
CA ILE A 104 6.76 2.09 1.00
C ILE A 104 7.30 2.17 2.42
N PHE A 105 7.57 3.36 2.94
CA PHE A 105 8.02 3.57 4.32
C PHE A 105 7.04 2.93 5.31
N ASN A 106 5.74 3.21 5.16
CA ASN A 106 4.68 2.62 5.98
C ASN A 106 4.52 1.09 5.81
N LEU A 107 5.11 0.47 4.78
CA LEU A 107 5.16 -0.99 4.68
C LEU A 107 6.27 -1.58 5.55
N TYR A 108 7.34 -0.82 5.81
CA TYR A 108 8.43 -1.24 6.68
C TYR A 108 8.11 -0.98 8.15
N ASP A 109 7.66 0.24 8.47
CA ASP A 109 7.23 0.70 9.79
C ASP A 109 5.96 -0.07 10.25
N ILE A 110 6.11 -0.97 11.23
CA ILE A 110 5.06 -1.87 11.71
C ILE A 110 4.21 -1.17 12.77
N ASP A 111 4.86 -0.48 13.71
CA ASP A 111 4.22 0.14 14.87
C ASP A 111 3.71 1.58 14.60
N ASN A 112 4.00 2.11 13.41
CA ASN A 112 3.63 3.44 12.93
C ASN A 112 4.22 4.59 13.77
N ASP A 113 5.41 4.38 14.35
CA ASP A 113 6.14 5.41 15.09
C ASP A 113 6.88 6.42 14.19
N LYS A 114 6.83 6.19 12.87
CA LYS A 114 7.51 6.97 11.80
C LYS A 114 9.02 6.74 11.72
N LYS A 115 9.50 5.64 12.28
CA LYS A 115 10.86 5.15 12.15
C LYS A 115 10.79 3.71 11.65
N ILE A 116 11.90 3.24 11.10
CA ILE A 116 12.06 1.82 10.78
C ILE A 116 13.14 1.30 11.70
N HIS A 117 12.71 0.50 12.67
CA HIS A 117 13.62 -0.15 13.58
C HIS A 117 14.33 -1.33 12.91
N LYS A 118 15.51 -1.68 13.42
CA LYS A 118 16.28 -2.85 12.94
C LYS A 118 15.44 -4.13 12.92
N GLU A 119 14.62 -4.34 13.96
CA GLU A 119 13.77 -5.53 14.10
C GLU A 119 12.66 -5.58 13.04
N GLU A 120 12.10 -4.42 12.69
CA GLU A 120 11.07 -4.30 11.67
C GLU A 120 11.63 -4.55 10.28
N LEU A 121 12.78 -3.95 9.97
CA LEU A 121 13.51 -4.19 8.71
C LEU A 121 13.85 -5.67 8.55
N MET A 122 14.34 -6.31 9.62
CA MET A 122 14.63 -7.74 9.62
C MET A 122 13.38 -8.57 9.36
N THR A 123 12.27 -8.26 10.02
CA THR A 123 10.99 -8.96 9.84
C THR A 123 10.49 -8.86 8.40
N VAL A 124 10.54 -7.66 7.80
CA VAL A 124 10.11 -7.44 6.41
C VAL A 124 10.99 -8.22 5.43
N LEU A 125 12.31 -8.13 5.58
CA LEU A 125 13.24 -8.83 4.70
C LEU A 125 13.12 -10.34 4.86
N GLN A 126 12.87 -10.85 6.06
CA GLN A 126 12.62 -12.28 6.28
C GLN A 126 11.35 -12.74 5.54
N MET A 127 10.29 -11.93 5.54
CA MET A 127 9.06 -12.21 4.79
C MET A 127 9.30 -12.23 3.27
N MET A 128 10.16 -11.34 2.75
CA MET A 128 10.44 -11.25 1.31
C MET A 128 11.36 -12.36 0.81
N VAL A 129 12.43 -12.67 1.56
CA VAL A 129 13.46 -13.62 1.13
C VAL A 129 13.12 -15.06 1.53
N GLY A 130 12.29 -15.22 2.56
CA GLY A 130 11.86 -16.51 3.08
C GLY A 130 13.02 -17.37 3.57
N SER A 131 12.89 -18.68 3.44
CA SER A 131 13.89 -19.67 3.91
C SER A 131 15.17 -19.75 3.08
N ASN A 132 15.33 -18.88 2.06
CA ASN A 132 16.46 -18.93 1.14
C ASN A 132 17.76 -18.36 1.74
N ILE A 133 17.67 -17.61 2.85
CA ILE A 133 18.81 -17.02 3.55
C ILE A 133 18.77 -17.45 5.02
N SER A 134 19.93 -17.80 5.56
CA SER A 134 20.08 -18.07 7.00
C SER A 134 19.93 -16.81 7.82
N ASP A 135 19.31 -16.89 9.00
CA ASP A 135 19.08 -15.75 9.90
C ASP A 135 20.34 -14.93 10.19
N LYS A 136 21.51 -15.57 10.31
CA LYS A 136 22.80 -14.87 10.49
C LYS A 136 23.16 -13.96 9.31
N ARG A 137 23.04 -14.45 8.08
CA ARG A 137 23.29 -13.65 6.88
C ARG A 137 22.25 -12.55 6.70
N LEU A 138 21.01 -12.82 7.07
CA LEU A 138 19.96 -11.80 7.06
C LEU A 138 20.30 -10.67 8.05
N ALA A 139 20.72 -11.02 9.27
CA ALA A 139 21.18 -10.05 10.27
C ALA A 139 22.37 -9.22 9.75
N ASP A 140 23.36 -9.86 9.11
CA ASP A 140 24.49 -9.14 8.52
C ASP A 140 24.07 -8.17 7.40
N ILE A 141 23.06 -8.52 6.60
CA ILE A 141 22.50 -7.64 5.56
C ILE A 141 21.78 -6.47 6.22
N VAL A 142 20.93 -6.74 7.20
CA VAL A 142 20.20 -5.71 7.95
C VAL A 142 21.18 -4.74 8.60
N ASP A 143 22.22 -5.22 9.28
CA ASP A 143 23.23 -4.38 9.93
C ASP A 143 23.93 -3.46 8.94
N LYS A 144 24.37 -3.99 7.80
CA LYS A 144 24.99 -3.18 6.74
C LYS A 144 24.01 -2.18 6.12
N THR A 145 22.74 -2.55 5.97
CA THR A 145 21.72 -1.66 5.44
C THR A 145 21.43 -0.52 6.42
N MET A 146 21.35 -0.81 7.72
CA MET A 146 21.18 0.20 8.77
C MET A 146 22.38 1.16 8.78
N GLU A 147 23.61 0.64 8.83
CA GLU A 147 24.83 1.48 8.83
C GLU A 147 24.95 2.39 7.59
N ALA A 148 24.47 1.93 6.44
CA ALA A 148 24.51 2.71 5.20
C ALA A 148 23.36 3.71 5.06
N SER A 149 22.23 3.46 5.73
CA SER A 149 20.99 4.23 5.58
C SER A 149 20.75 5.21 6.72
N ASP A 150 21.21 4.91 7.93
CA ASP A 150 21.11 5.77 9.11
C ASP A 150 22.14 6.91 9.02
N ILE A 151 21.69 8.09 8.57
CA ILE A 151 22.56 9.26 8.31
C ILE A 151 22.75 10.10 9.57
N ASP A 152 21.72 10.20 10.42
CA ASP A 152 21.78 10.98 11.66
C ASP A 152 22.32 10.19 12.85
N LYS A 153 22.54 8.87 12.67
CA LYS A 153 23.12 7.93 13.63
C LYS A 153 22.27 7.78 14.89
N ASP A 154 20.95 7.86 14.73
CA ASP A 154 20.01 7.66 15.84
C ASP A 154 19.72 6.17 16.10
N GLY A 155 20.21 5.27 15.23
CA GLY A 155 20.06 3.82 15.32
C GLY A 155 18.84 3.28 14.58
N ASP A 156 18.00 4.16 14.02
CA ASP A 156 16.79 3.85 13.27
C ASP A 156 16.87 4.48 11.86
N ILE A 157 15.96 4.11 10.95
CA ILE A 157 15.86 4.79 9.65
C ILE A 157 14.63 5.70 9.69
N GLY A 158 14.87 7.01 9.77
CA GLY A 158 13.81 8.02 9.66
C GLY A 158 13.31 8.20 8.22
N TYR A 159 12.18 8.90 8.06
CA TYR A 159 11.64 9.22 6.73
C TYR A 159 12.60 10.04 5.86
N GLU A 160 13.35 10.96 6.46
CA GLU A 160 14.33 11.78 5.73
C GLU A 160 15.54 10.96 5.26
N ASP A 161 15.96 9.98 6.05
CA ASP A 161 17.02 9.04 5.69
C ASP A 161 16.56 8.14 4.55
N PHE A 162 15.38 7.56 4.70
CA PHE A 162 14.73 6.75 3.67
C PHE A 162 14.60 7.50 2.33
N LYS A 163 14.25 8.79 2.38
CA LYS A 163 14.14 9.66 1.19
C LYS A 163 15.50 9.97 0.56
N LYS A 164 16.57 10.06 1.34
CA LYS A 164 17.93 10.31 0.81
C LYS A 164 18.55 9.06 0.19
N VAL A 165 18.21 7.89 0.71
CA VAL A 165 18.71 6.60 0.22
C VAL A 165 18.07 6.22 -1.14
N LEU A 166 16.83 6.66 -1.42
CA LEU A 166 16.03 6.29 -2.60
C LEU A 166 15.78 7.44 -3.59
#